data_AF-A0A2A9CT06-F1
#
_entry.id   AF-A0A2A9CT06-F1
#
_cell.length_a   1.000
_cell.length_b   1.000
_cell.length_c   1.000
_cell.angle_alpha   90.00
_cell.angle_beta   90.00
_cell.angle_gamma   90.00
#
_symmetry.space_group_name_H-M   'P 1'
#
loop_
_entity.id
_entity.type
_entity.pdbx_description
1 polymer ?
#
loop_
_entity_poly.entity_id
_entity_poly.type
_entity_poly.pdbx_seq_one_letter_code
_entity_poly.pdbx_strand_id
1 'polypeptide(L)' 'MISAMKVLSKVSLAIGIVAVLAAAGIMVWGVLDVWGNMQPKNSINPINPYPTLWLGFAIGIIGGFFTGLGLAGPRKAAAA' A
#
# COMPACT_ATOMS: atom_id res chain seq x y z
N MET A 1 6.49 21.70 21.30
CA MET A 1 5.84 21.50 19.97
C MET A 1 6.73 20.79 18.94
N ILE A 2 8.05 21.03 18.91
CA ILE A 2 8.99 20.37 17.97
C ILE A 2 9.05 18.83 18.12
N SER A 3 8.99 18.30 19.34
CA SER A 3 9.00 16.83 19.55
C SER A 3 7.73 16.15 19.06
N ALA A 4 6.56 16.76 19.26
CA ALA A 4 5.28 16.18 18.82
C ALA A 4 5.18 16.09 17.29
N MET A 5 5.65 17.10 16.55
CA MET A 5 5.68 17.08 15.08
C MET A 5 6.64 16.02 14.52
N LYS A 6 7.78 15.79 15.18
CA LYS A 6 8.71 14.71 14.80
C LYS A 6 8.11 13.32 15.03
N VAL A 7 7.37 13.14 16.13
CA VAL A 7 6.69 11.87 16.42
C VAL A 7 5.58 11.61 15.39
N LEU A 8 4.76 12.62 15.08
CA LEU A 8 3.68 12.50 14.10
C LEU A 8 4.21 12.12 12.70
N SER A 9 5.32 12.72 12.26
CA SER A 9 5.97 12.39 11.00
C SER A 9 6.45 10.93 10.96
N LYS A 10 7.12 10.45 12.02
CA LYS A 10 7.55 9.04 12.12
C LYS A 10 6.38 8.06 12.15
N VAL A 11 5.30 8.40 12.84
CA VAL A 11 4.08 7.58 12.91
C VAL A 11 3.41 7.52 11.53
N SER A 12 3.28 8.64 10.82
CA SER A 12 2.74 8.66 9.45
C SER A 12 3.60 7.83 8.49
N LEU A 13 4.93 7.89 8.63
CA LEU A 13 5.86 7.10 7.83
C LEU A 13 5.67 5.60 8.08
N ALA A 14 5.59 5.19 9.35
CA ALA A 14 5.40 3.80 9.73
C ALA A 14 4.07 3.25 9.20
N ILE A 15 2.99 4.01 9.38
CA ILE A 15 1.65 3.64 8.87
C ILE A 15 1.68 3.53 7.34
N GLY A 16 2.31 4.50 6.66
CA GLY A 16 2.44 4.48 5.22
C GLY A 16 3.18 3.24 4.71
N ILE A 17 4.33 2.91 5.30
CA ILE A 17 5.13 1.73 4.91
C ILE A 17 4.33 0.44 5.13
N VAL A 18 3.65 0.30 6.27
CA VAL A 18 2.83 -0.88 6.56
C VAL A 18 1.70 -1.03 5.54
N ALA A 19 1.03 0.07 5.20
CA ALA A 19 -0.02 0.06 4.18
C ALA A 19 0.52 -0.31 2.79
N VAL A 20 1.69 0.21 2.39
CA VAL A 20 2.33 -0.16 1.11
C VAL A 20 2.69 -1.66 1.07
N LEU A 21 3.24 -2.20 2.16
CA LEU A 21 3.56 -3.62 2.26
C LEU A 21 2.30 -4.49 2.20
N ALA A 22 1.22 -4.09 2.88
CA ALA A 22 -0.06 -4.78 2.81
C ALA A 22 -0.64 -4.76 1.39
N ALA A 23 -0.59 -3.63 0.69
CA ALA A 23 -1.00 -3.50 -0.70
C ALA A 23 -0.22 -4.43 -1.63
N ALA A 24 1.11 -4.48 -1.47
CA ALA A 24 1.96 -5.39 -2.23
C ALA A 24 1.59 -6.86 -1.95
N GLY A 25 1.36 -7.22 -0.69
CA GLY A 25 0.90 -8.56 -0.30
C GLY A 25 -0.43 -8.95 -0.94
N ILE A 26 -1.41 -8.04 -0.93
CA ILE A 26 -2.73 -8.25 -1.55
C ILE A 26 -2.60 -8.44 -3.07
N MET A 27 -1.76 -7.64 -3.74
CA MET A 27 -1.55 -7.77 -5.17
C MET A 27 -0.85 -9.08 -5.53
N VAL A 28 0.20 -9.46 -4.80
CA VAL A 28 0.90 -10.74 -5.01
C VAL A 28 -0.06 -11.90 -4.76
N TRP A 29 -0.83 -11.85 -3.68
CA TRP A 29 -1.80 -12.90 -3.36
C TRP A 29 -2.89 -13.01 -4.43
N GLY A 30 -3.45 -11.88 -4.88
CA GLY A 30 -4.46 -11.85 -5.93
C GLY A 30 -3.94 -12.44 -7.26
N VAL A 31 -2.68 -12.16 -7.61
CA VAL A 31 -2.04 -12.76 -8.79
C VAL A 31 -1.86 -14.26 -8.62
N LEU A 32 -1.35 -14.73 -7.47
CA LEU A 32 -1.15 -16.15 -7.20
C LEU A 32 -2.46 -16.93 -7.16
N ASP A 33 -3.52 -16.35 -6.59
CA ASP A 33 -4.85 -16.97 -6.53
C ASP A 33 -5.46 -17.11 -7.93
N VAL A 34 -5.33 -16.08 -8.77
CA VAL A 34 -5.77 -16.17 -10.17
C VAL A 34 -4.96 -17.22 -10.93
N TRP A 35 -3.63 -17.21 -10.81
CA TRP A 35 -2.75 -18.17 -11.48
C TRP A 35 -2.99 -19.60 -11.01
N GLY A 36 -3.15 -19.82 -9.69
CA GLY A 36 -3.44 -21.13 -9.09
C GLY A 36 -4.81 -21.68 -9.48
N ASN A 37 -5.79 -20.79 -9.72
CA ASN A 37 -7.13 -21.16 -10.18
C ASN A 37 -7.29 -21.14 -11.72
N MET A 38 -6.23 -20.93 -12.50
CA MET A 38 -6.25 -21.12 -13.97
C MET A 38 -6.29 -22.61 -14.40
N GLN A 39 -6.40 -23.54 -13.46
CA GLN A 39 -6.71 -24.96 -13.73
C GLN A 39 -8.04 -25.34 -13.07
N PRO A 40 -8.93 -26.16 -13.68
CA PRO A 40 -9.24 -26.44 -15.09
C PRO A 40 -10.59 -25.80 -15.52
N LYS A 41 -10.91 -25.88 -16.82
CA LYS A 41 -12.07 -25.32 -17.57
C LYS A 41 -13.50 -25.43 -16.98
N ASN A 42 -13.69 -25.99 -15.78
CA ASN A 42 -14.99 -26.26 -15.15
C ASN A 42 -15.14 -25.63 -13.73
N SER A 43 -14.50 -24.50 -13.43
CA SER A 43 -14.70 -23.85 -12.11
C SER A 43 -16.10 -23.25 -12.01
N ILE A 44 -16.88 -23.74 -11.04
CA ILE A 44 -18.29 -23.33 -10.79
C ILE A 44 -18.38 -21.89 -10.29
N ASN A 45 -17.26 -21.28 -9.88
CA ASN A 45 -17.15 -19.86 -9.59
C ASN A 45 -16.08 -19.23 -10.49
N PRO A 46 -16.41 -18.25 -11.35
CA PRO A 46 -15.42 -17.36 -11.91
C PRO A 46 -14.84 -16.54 -10.77
N ILE A 47 -13.60 -16.83 -10.36
CA ILE A 47 -12.87 -15.99 -9.42
C ILE A 47 -12.66 -14.64 -10.11
N ASN A 48 -13.39 -13.63 -9.65
CA ASN A 48 -13.20 -12.25 -10.09
C ASN A 48 -12.16 -11.59 -9.16
N PRO A 49 -10.91 -11.39 -9.63
CA PRO A 49 -9.86 -10.80 -8.80
C PRO A 49 -9.95 -9.27 -8.70
N TYR A 50 -10.77 -8.63 -9.53
CA TYR A 50 -10.81 -7.17 -9.64
C TYR A 50 -11.12 -6.47 -8.31
N PRO A 51 -12.11 -6.89 -7.48
CA PRO A 51 -12.37 -6.23 -6.20
C PRO A 51 -11.16 -6.22 -5.25
N THR A 52 -10.45 -7.34 -5.15
CA THR A 52 -9.26 -7.49 -4.32
C THR A 52 -8.09 -6.65 -4.83
N LEU A 53 -7.90 -6.59 -6.16
CA LEU A 53 -6.89 -5.75 -6.78
C LEU A 53 -7.18 -4.25 -6.59
N TRP A 54 -8.45 -3.83 -6.71
CA TRP A 54 -8.86 -2.45 -6.44
C TRP A 54 -8.65 -2.05 -4.99
N LEU A 55 -8.90 -2.96 -4.03
CA LEU A 55 -8.58 -2.76 -2.62
C LEU A 55 -7.07 -2.61 -2.40
N GLY A 56 -6.26 -3.49 -2.98
CA GLY A 56 -4.80 -3.39 -2.92
C GLY A 56 -4.29 -2.06 -3.49
N PHE A 57 -4.85 -1.61 -4.62
CA PHE A 57 -4.51 -0.33 -5.23
C PHE A 57 -4.88 0.86 -4.34
N ALA A 58 -6.09 0.89 -3.78
CA ALA A 58 -6.52 1.96 -2.87
C ALA A 58 -5.65 2.04 -1.61
N ILE A 59 -5.33 0.89 -1.01
CA ILE A 59 -4.43 0.79 0.14
C ILE A 59 -3.02 1.28 -0.24
N GLY A 60 -2.55 0.93 -1.43
CA GLY A 60 -1.25 1.37 -1.96
C GLY A 60 -1.16 2.89 -2.14
N ILE A 61 -2.21 3.52 -2.69
CA ILE A 61 -2.28 4.99 -2.82
C ILE A 61 -2.23 5.66 -1.44
N ILE A 62 -3.05 5.19 -0.50
CA ILE A 62 -3.12 5.75 0.85
C ILE A 62 -1.77 5.56 1.56
N GLY A 63 -1.18 4.37 1.47
CA GLY A 63 0.13 4.07 2.02
C GLY A 63 1.22 4.96 1.43
N GLY A 64 1.29 5.07 0.11
CA GLY A 64 2.25 5.92 -0.58
C GLY A 64 2.11 7.40 -0.21
N PHE A 65 0.87 7.89 -0.04
CA PHE A 65 0.60 9.24 0.44
C PHE A 65 1.15 9.46 1.86
N PHE A 66 0.89 8.55 2.80
CA PHE A 66 1.40 8.65 4.17
C PHE A 66 2.93 8.48 4.26
N THR A 67 3.51 7.59 3.46
CA THR A 67 4.96 7.45 3.33
C THR A 67 5.57 8.74 2.79
N GLY A 68 4.94 9.35 1.78
CA GLY A 68 5.32 10.65 1.22
C GLY A 68 5.26 11.77 2.25
N LEU A 69 4.18 11.87 3.03
CA LEU A 69 4.06 12.83 4.13
C LEU A 69 5.11 12.62 5.22
N GLY A 70 5.41 11.36 5.56
CA GLY A 70 6.45 11.00 6.52
C GLY A 70 7.85 11.38 6.05
N LEU A 71 8.14 11.26 4.75
CA LEU A 71 9.42 11.61 4.13
C LEU A 71 9.56 13.10 3.78
N ALA A 72 8.44 13.79 3.52
CA ALA A 72 8.38 15.21 3.15
C ALA A 72 8.42 16.17 4.35
N GLY A 73 8.59 15.66 5.59
CA GLY A 73 8.95 16.48 6.75
C GLY A 73 10.12 17.41 6.40
N PRO A 74 10.14 18.65 6.93
CA PRO A 74 10.80 19.80 6.31
C PRO A 74 12.24 19.47 5.94
N ARG A 75 12.47 19.12 4.66
CA ARG A 75 13.78 19.28 4.06
C ARG A 75 14.03 20.76 4.21
N LYS A 76 15.03 21.12 5.03
CA LYS A 76 15.64 22.45 4.96
C LYS A 76 15.72 22.74 3.47
N ALA A 77 14.93 23.71 2.99
CA ALA A 77 15.13 24.25 1.66
C ALA A 77 16.63 24.49 1.59
N ALA A 78 17.31 23.84 0.65
CA ALA A 78 18.71 24.13 0.40
C ALA A 78 18.71 25.63 0.11
N ALA A 79 19.18 26.41 1.09
CA ALA A 79 19.37 27.84 0.92
C ALA A 79 20.40 27.94 -0.21
N ALA A 80 19.89 28.28 -1.39
CA ALA A 80 20.68 28.75 -2.51
C ALA A 80 20.85 30.27 -2.34
#